data_AF-A0A3M1BDU1-F1
#
_entry.id   AF-A0A3M1BDU1-F1
#
_cell.length_a   1.000
_cell.length_b   1.000
_cell.length_c   1.000
_cell.angle_alpha   90.00
_cell.angle_beta   90.00
_cell.angle_gamma   90.00
#
_symmetry.space_group_name_H-M   'P 1'
#
loop_
_entity.id
_entity.type
_entity.pdbx_description
1 polymer ?
#
loop_
_entity_poly.entity_id
_entity_poly.type
_entity_poly.pdbx_seq_one_letter_code
_entity_poly.pdbx_strand_id
1 'polypeptide(L)' 'MNTPPQNTFIVRFWWEATEASEPTLPPHKHWRGHVEHIQSGNVRHFRHIEDLLGFIEEFLGPPAFPHPPPPEET' A
#
# COMPACT_ATOMS: atom_id res chain seq x y z
N MET A 1 -15.12 -30.85 3.22
CA MET A 1 -14.22 -29.94 3.96
C MET A 1 -14.17 -28.64 3.18
N ASN A 2 -14.83 -27.57 3.64
CA ASN A 2 -14.66 -26.24 3.04
C ASN A 2 -13.41 -25.64 3.65
N THR A 3 -12.29 -25.67 2.92
CA THR A 3 -11.13 -24.86 3.26
C THR A 3 -11.53 -23.39 3.12
N PRO A 4 -11.20 -22.53 4.11
CA PRO A 4 -11.44 -21.11 3.96
C PRO A 4 -10.67 -20.59 2.73
N PRO A 5 -11.23 -19.63 1.97
CA PRO A 5 -10.54 -19.06 0.82
C PRO A 5 -9.21 -18.46 1.28
N GLN A 6 -8.12 -18.99 0.75
CA GLN A 6 -6.77 -18.50 1.03
C GLN A 6 -6.49 -17.33 0.10
N ASN A 7 -6.31 -16.14 0.66
CA ASN A 7 -5.84 -14.96 -0.07
C ASN A 7 -4.36 -14.75 0.23
N THR A 8 -3.55 -14.53 -0.80
CA THR A 8 -2.11 -14.33 -0.67
C THR A 8 -1.69 -13.09 -1.43
N PHE A 9 -0.99 -12.20 -0.74
CA PHE A 9 -0.56 -10.93 -1.28
C PHE A 9 0.96 -10.85 -1.26
N ILE A 10 1.55 -10.35 -2.34
CA ILE A 10 2.94 -9.92 -2.36
C ILE A 10 2.96 -8.40 -2.32
N VAL A 11 3.57 -7.84 -1.27
CA VAL A 11 3.72 -6.39 -1.13
C VAL A 11 5.21 -6.04 -1.20
N ARG A 12 5.56 -5.08 -2.06
CA ARG A 12 6.92 -4.55 -2.20
C ARG A 12 6.89 -3.06 -1.94
N PHE A 13 7.87 -2.57 -1.19
CA PHE A 13 8.06 -1.15 -0.90
C PHE A 13 9.49 -0.76 -1.26
N TRP A 14 9.65 0.41 -1.87
CA TRP A 14 10.96 0.97 -2.18
C TRP A 14 10.91 2.49 -2.15
N TRP A 15 12.10 3.08 -2.05
CA TRP A 15 12.28 4.52 -2.16
C TRP A 15 12.68 4.87 -3.59
N GLU A 16 12.00 5.85 -4.17
CA GLU A 16 12.39 6.50 -5.41
C GLU A 16 13.01 7.85 -5.05
N ALA A 17 14.29 8.04 -5.40
CA ALA A 17 14.93 9.35 -5.31
C ALA A 17 14.53 10.15 -6.54
N THR A 18 13.85 11.27 -6.35
CA THR A 18 13.67 12.23 -7.44
C THR A 18 14.88 13.13 -7.47
N GLU A 19 15.54 13.22 -8.63
CA GLU A 19 16.63 14.17 -8.83
C GLU A 19 16.10 15.57 -8.49
N ALA A 20 16.77 16.24 -7.55
CA ALA A 20 16.41 17.59 -7.20
C ALA A 20 16.60 18.46 -8.45
N SER A 21 15.51 18.98 -9.00
CA SER A 21 15.57 19.91 -10.14
C SER A 21 16.27 21.22 -9.77
N GLU A 22 16.46 21.48 -8.46
CA GLU A 22 17.21 22.59 -7.91
C GLU A 22 18.40 22.09 -7.07
N PRO A 23 19.62 22.59 -7.29
CA PRO A 23 20.84 22.13 -6.60
C PRO A 23 20.87 22.45 -5.09
N THR A 24 19.87 23.15 -4.56
CA THR A 24 19.76 23.57 -3.15
C THR A 24 18.81 22.72 -2.32
N LEU A 25 17.98 21.87 -2.92
CA LEU A 25 17.05 20.99 -2.21
C LEU A 25 17.62 19.58 -2.09
N PRO A 26 17.55 18.94 -0.91
CA PRO A 26 17.92 17.53 -0.79
C PRO A 26 17.02 16.67 -1.70
N PRO A 27 17.54 15.59 -2.29
CA PRO A 27 16.74 14.70 -3.13
C PRO A 27 15.52 14.20 -2.33
N HIS A 28 14.33 14.46 -2.87
CA HIS A 28 13.10 14.03 -2.22
C HIS A 28 13.00 12.50 -2.37
N LYS A 29 12.92 11.81 -1.23
CA LYS A 29 12.66 10.37 -1.21
C LYS A 29 11.16 10.17 -1.17
N HIS A 30 10.61 9.60 -2.24
CA HIS A 30 9.20 9.23 -2.30
C HIS A 30 9.05 7.73 -2.08
N TRP A 31 8.21 7.35 -1.12
CA TRP A 31 7.79 5.95 -1.01
C TRP A 31 6.99 5.56 -2.25
N ARG A 32 7.28 4.34 -2.72
CA ARG A 32 6.53 3.63 -3.74
C ARG A 32 6.24 2.24 -3.25
N GLY A 33 5.11 1.72 -3.70
CA GLY A 33 4.68 0.39 -3.38
C GLY A 33 4.07 -0.32 -4.57
N HIS A 34 4.09 -1.64 -4.49
CA HIS A 34 3.45 -2.56 -5.41
C HIS A 34 2.79 -3.68 -4.61
N VAL A 35 1.53 -3.95 -4.89
CA VAL A 35 0.80 -5.08 -4.33
C VAL A 35 0.26 -5.97 -5.43
N GLU A 36 0.37 -7.27 -5.25
CA GLU A 36 -0.16 -8.30 -6.13
C GLU A 36 -1.00 -9.28 -5.31
N HIS A 37 -2.19 -9.63 -5.80
CA HIS A 37 -3.02 -10.69 -5.25
C HIS A 37 -2.91 -11.96 -6.10
N ILE A 38 -2.23 -12.98 -5.56
CA ILE A 38 -1.75 -14.16 -6.30
C ILE A 38 -2.90 -14.96 -6.93
N GLN A 39 -4.02 -15.11 -6.22
CA GLN A 39 -5.15 -15.90 -6.70
C GLN A 39 -5.86 -15.25 -7.90
N SER A 40 -5.85 -13.92 -7.97
CA SER A 40 -6.50 -13.17 -9.06
C SER A 40 -5.54 -12.72 -10.16
N GLY A 41 -4.24 -12.61 -9.86
CA GLY A 41 -3.26 -11.95 -10.73
C GLY A 41 -3.39 -10.43 -10.76
N ASN A 42 -4.28 -9.83 -9.97
CA ASN A 42 -4.45 -8.37 -9.93
C ASN A 42 -3.25 -7.70 -9.26
N VAL A 43 -2.86 -6.57 -9.82
CA VAL A 43 -1.71 -5.78 -9.39
C VAL A 43 -2.09 -4.32 -9.25
N ARG A 44 -1.56 -3.65 -8.22
CA ARG A 44 -1.68 -2.20 -8.04
C ARG A 44 -0.36 -1.59 -7.57
N HIS A 45 0.03 -0.49 -8.19
CA HIS A 45 1.07 0.40 -7.68
C HIS A 45 0.43 1.44 -6.77
N PHE A 46 1.11 1.78 -5.68
CA PHE A 46 0.61 2.76 -4.72
C PHE A 46 1.70 3.71 -4.24
N ARG A 47 1.27 4.88 -3.79
CA ARG A 47 2.12 5.89 -3.12
C ARG A 47 1.70 6.10 -1.67
N HIS A 48 0.42 5.90 -1.40
CA HIS A 48 -0.21 6.08 -0.10
C HIS A 48 -0.61 4.72 0.47
N ILE A 49 -0.59 4.57 1.80
CA ILE A 49 -0.92 3.31 2.45
C ILE A 49 -2.41 2.98 2.32
N GLU A 50 -3.24 4.01 2.19
CA GLU A 50 -4.67 3.95 1.97
C GLU A 50 -5.01 3.20 0.67
N ASP A 51 -4.22 3.41 -0.40
CA ASP A 51 -4.40 2.71 -1.67
C ASP A 51 -4.11 1.20 -1.56
N LEU A 52 -3.11 0.84 -0.72
CA LEU A 52 -2.79 -0.56 -0.40
C LEU A 52 -3.91 -1.21 0.41
N LEU A 53 -4.40 -0.51 1.44
CA LEU A 53 -5.51 -0.99 2.26
C LEU A 53 -6.76 -1.22 1.42
N GLY A 54 -7.14 -0.23 0.60
CA GLY A 54 -8.28 -0.35 -0.31
C GLY A 54 -8.15 -1.53 -1.28
N PHE A 55 -6.94 -1.80 -1.80
CA PHE A 55 -6.70 -2.98 -2.63
C PHE A 55 -6.93 -4.30 -1.87
N ILE A 56 -6.47 -4.40 -0.63
CA ILE A 56 -6.63 -5.63 0.19
C ILE A 56 -8.11 -5.82 0.57
N GLU A 57 -8.81 -4.73 0.89
CA GLU A 57 -10.23 -4.73 1.24
C GLU A 57 -11.14 -5.20 0.10
N GLU A 58 -10.76 -5.00 -1.17
CA GLU A 58 -11.49 -5.54 -2.33
C GLU A 58 -11.61 -7.08 -2.31
N PHE A 59 -10.67 -7.78 -1.66
CA PHE A 59 -10.65 -9.25 -1.59
C PHE A 59 -11.09 -9.80 -0.22
N LEU A 60 -10.81 -9.07 0.86
CA LEU A 60 -11.08 -9.52 2.23
C LEU A 60 -12.35 -8.89 2.83
N GLY A 61 -12.90 -7.86 2.20
CA GLY A 61 -13.88 -6.97 2.82
C GLY A 61 -13.23 -5.95 3.75
N PRO A 62 -14.01 -5.00 4.29
CA PRO A 62 -13.51 -3.97 5.19
C PRO A 62 -12.97 -4.59 6.49
N PRO A 63 -11.96 -3.98 7.13
CA PRO A 63 -11.43 -4.46 8.39
C PRO A 63 -12.52 -4.43 9.48
N ALA A 64 -12.54 -5.47 10.32
CA ALA A 64 -13.50 -5.57 11.43
C ALA A 64 -13.37 -4.43 12.46
N PHE A 65 -12.22 -3.75 12.47
CA PHE A 65 -11.99 -2.53 13.24
C PHE A 65 -11.52 -1.44 12.28
N PRO A 66 -12.23 -0.30 12.18
CA PRO A 66 -11.72 0.84 11.43
C PRO A 66 -10.39 1.29 12.06
N HIS A 67 -9.40 1.58 11.21
CA HIS A 67 -8.16 2.20 11.66
C HIS A 67 -8.53 3.48 12.43
N PRO A 68 -8.13 3.65 13.70
CA PRO A 68 -8.42 4.88 14.42
C PRO A 68 -7.85 6.06 13.61
N PRO A 69 -8.54 7.22 13.58
CA PRO A 69 -7.95 8.39 12.97
C PRO A 69 -6.56 8.64 13.59
N PRO A 70 -5.56 9.08 12.80
CA PRO A 70 -4.28 9.46 13.37
C PRO A 70 -4.54 10.45 14.52
N PRO A 71 -3.78 10.38 15.62
CA PRO A 71 -3.97 11.30 16.73
C PRO A 71 -3.91 12.73 16.18
N GLU A 72 -4.94 13.54 16.45
CA GLU A 72 -4.86 14.98 16.21
C GLU A 72 -3.64 15.49 16.99
N GLU A 73 -2.60 15.92 16.26
CA GLU A 73 -1.46 16.61 16.84
C GLU A 73 -1.99 17.91 17.49
N THR A 74 -2.14 17.90 18.82
CA THR A 74 -2.37 19.09 19.65
C THR A 74 -1.06 19.68 20.13
#